data_AF-L7KQH4-F1
#
_entry.id   AF-L7KQH4-F1
#
_cell.length_a   1.000
_cell.length_b   1.000
_cell.length_c   1.000
_cell.angle_alpha   90.00
_cell.angle_beta   90.00
_cell.angle_gamma   90.00
#
_symmetry.space_group_name_H-M   'P 1'
#
loop_
_entity.id
_entity.type
_entity.pdbx_description
1 polymer ?
#
loop_
_entity_poly.entity_id
_entity_poly.type
_entity_poly.pdbx_seq_one_letter_code
_entity_poly.pdbx_strand_id
1 'polypeptide(L)'
;EPRNCGGRAAGVVLADGGILDSDTVLVGIGARPADDLARAAGLECDDGIITDDEGRTSDPHVFAIGDVARRPVPGYAGLRRLESIPAATEHAKRAAAAITGTRPGHSEVPWFWSDQFDLKLKIAGLGEPDDLVITRQHPNGDAVSFFHLGRDNTVKAVESVNAPADFMAGKKLISSCTPIDPDALADPSTSLKDLLSTPATRQTLVT
;
A
#
# COMPACT_ATOMS: atom_id res chain seq x y z
N GLU A 1 -23.08 -1.42 19.34
CA GLU A 1 -22.35 -1.66 20.60
C GLU A 1 -22.42 -3.14 21.00
N PRO A 2 -21.34 -3.76 21.52
CA PRO A 2 -21.40 -5.12 22.03
C PRO A 2 -22.34 -5.23 23.23
N ARG A 3 -23.22 -6.23 23.23
CA ARG A 3 -24.08 -6.58 24.36
C ARG A 3 -23.39 -7.63 25.21
N ASN A 4 -23.54 -7.54 26.53
CA ASN A 4 -22.94 -8.49 27.47
C ASN A 4 -24.01 -9.13 28.38
N CYS A 5 -23.88 -10.43 28.65
CA CYS A 5 -24.59 -11.15 29.69
C CYS A 5 -23.59 -11.95 30.55
N GLY A 6 -23.53 -11.68 31.86
CA GLY A 6 -22.67 -12.43 32.79
C GLY A 6 -21.17 -12.35 32.47
N GLY A 7 -20.70 -11.24 31.90
CA GLY A 7 -19.31 -11.06 31.48
C GLY A 7 -18.99 -11.61 30.08
N ARG A 8 -19.96 -12.20 29.37
CA ARG A 8 -19.79 -12.77 28.03
C ARG A 8 -20.50 -11.95 26.97
N ALA A 9 -19.98 -11.95 25.73
CA ALA A 9 -20.68 -11.39 24.59
C ALA A 9 -22.04 -12.11 24.42
N ALA A 10 -23.07 -11.32 24.15
CA ALA A 10 -24.45 -11.80 23.97
C ALA A 10 -25.14 -11.13 22.77
N GLY A 11 -24.34 -10.62 21.84
CA GLY A 11 -24.80 -9.94 20.62
C GLY A 11 -24.21 -8.56 20.39
N VAL A 12 -24.71 -7.90 19.36
CA VAL A 12 -24.35 -6.54 18.96
C VAL A 12 -25.63 -5.75 18.71
N VAL A 13 -25.72 -4.57 19.31
CA VAL A 13 -26.76 -3.58 19.01
C VAL A 13 -26.32 -2.77 17.80
N LEU A 14 -27.14 -2.79 16.76
CA LEU A 14 -26.94 -2.04 15.51
C LEU A 14 -27.38 -0.58 15.68
N ALA A 15 -26.94 0.28 14.76
CA ALA A 15 -27.23 1.72 14.82
C ALA A 15 -28.73 2.06 14.70
N ASP A 16 -29.53 1.17 14.10
CA ASP A 16 -30.98 1.28 13.98
C ASP A 16 -31.74 0.73 15.20
N GLY A 17 -31.03 0.27 16.24
CA GLY A 17 -31.59 -0.36 17.43
C GLY A 17 -31.85 -1.85 17.30
N GLY A 18 -31.59 -2.45 16.12
CA GLY A 18 -31.66 -3.90 15.92
C GLY A 18 -30.64 -4.66 16.77
N ILE A 19 -30.94 -5.91 17.09
CA ILE A 19 -30.05 -6.77 17.87
C ILE A 19 -29.65 -7.98 17.02
N LEU A 20 -28.34 -8.19 16.86
CA LEU A 20 -27.77 -9.41 16.32
C LEU A 20 -27.23 -10.26 17.46
N ASP A 21 -27.87 -11.39 17.74
CA ASP A 21 -27.39 -12.33 18.76
C ASP A 21 -26.07 -12.98 18.32
N SER A 22 -25.11 -13.06 19.25
CA SER A 22 -23.79 -13.62 19.01
C SER A 22 -23.11 -13.97 20.33
N ASP A 23 -22.46 -15.13 20.35
CA ASP A 23 -21.61 -15.58 21.47
C ASP A 23 -20.16 -15.08 21.34
N THR A 24 -19.78 -14.49 20.19
CA THR A 24 -18.41 -14.03 19.92
C THR A 24 -18.40 -12.81 19.00
N VAL A 25 -17.73 -11.74 19.43
CA VAL A 25 -17.61 -10.49 18.67
C VAL A 25 -16.13 -10.20 18.42
N LEU A 26 -15.75 -10.10 17.14
CA LEU A 26 -14.43 -9.65 16.71
C LEU A 26 -14.52 -8.18 16.28
N VAL A 27 -13.66 -7.32 16.83
CA VAL A 27 -13.62 -5.88 16.50
C VAL A 27 -12.31 -5.56 15.78
N GLY A 28 -12.41 -5.13 14.53
CA GLY A 28 -11.29 -4.63 13.73
C GLY A 28 -11.71 -3.35 13.02
N ILE A 29 -11.32 -2.19 13.58
CA ILE A 29 -11.75 -0.86 13.12
C ILE A 29 -10.55 0.06 12.82
N GLY A 30 -9.44 -0.55 12.41
CA GLY A 30 -8.15 0.11 12.21
C GLY A 30 -7.20 -0.03 13.40
N ALA A 31 -5.98 0.45 13.20
CA ALA A 31 -4.92 0.45 14.20
C ALA A 31 -4.50 1.90 14.52
N ARG A 32 -4.05 2.11 15.75
CA ARG A 32 -3.41 3.37 16.17
C ARG A 32 -1.92 3.11 16.41
N PRO A 33 -1.00 3.94 15.90
CA PRO A 33 0.42 3.77 16.18
C PRO A 33 0.68 3.89 17.69
N ALA A 34 1.50 2.98 18.22
CA ALA A 34 1.92 2.99 19.62
C ALA A 34 3.10 3.98 19.80
N ASP A 35 2.84 5.28 19.66
CA ASP A 35 3.85 6.35 19.69
C ASP A 35 4.01 7.06 21.05
N ASP A 36 3.31 6.60 22.10
CA ASP A 36 3.29 7.21 23.43
C ASP A 36 4.69 7.41 24.04
N LEU A 37 5.59 6.42 23.89
CA LEU A 37 6.96 6.49 24.40
C LEU A 37 7.76 7.60 23.70
N ALA A 38 7.62 7.73 22.38
CA ALA A 38 8.32 8.73 21.59
C ALA A 38 7.82 10.14 21.93
N ARG A 39 6.49 10.30 22.09
CA ARG A 39 5.90 11.56 22.56
C ARG A 39 6.41 11.96 23.93
N ALA A 40 6.43 11.02 24.88
CA ALA A 40 6.94 11.26 26.23
C ALA A 40 8.45 11.60 26.23
N ALA A 41 9.21 11.07 25.27
CA ALA A 41 10.62 11.38 25.07
C ALA A 41 10.86 12.72 24.32
N GLY A 42 9.81 13.41 23.88
CA GLY A 42 9.92 14.69 23.16
C GLY A 42 10.26 14.54 21.67
N LEU A 43 10.07 13.36 21.08
CA LEU A 43 10.27 13.14 19.65
C LEU A 43 9.07 13.64 18.85
N GLU A 44 9.32 14.09 17.62
CA GLU A 44 8.27 14.53 16.70
C GLU A 44 7.34 13.37 16.32
N CYS A 45 6.04 13.54 16.56
CA CYS A 45 5.03 12.52 16.29
C CYS A 45 3.73 13.17 15.76
N ASP A 46 3.20 12.64 14.66
CA ASP A 46 1.94 13.05 14.01
C ASP A 46 1.32 11.81 13.36
N ASP A 47 0.30 11.20 13.98
CA ASP A 47 -0.20 9.86 13.63
C ASP A 47 0.96 8.86 13.40
N GLY A 48 1.82 8.69 14.42
CA GLY A 48 3.06 7.92 14.34
C GLY A 48 4.31 8.77 14.56
N ILE A 49 5.45 8.11 14.77
CA ILE A 49 6.76 8.73 14.99
C ILE A 49 7.28 9.22 13.64
N ILE A 50 7.57 10.51 13.52
CA ILE A 50 8.12 11.07 12.29
C ILE A 50 9.56 10.62 12.13
N THR A 51 9.89 10.10 10.94
CA THR A 51 11.27 9.73 10.61
C THR A 51 11.70 10.25 9.23
N ASP A 52 13.01 10.31 9.01
CA ASP A 52 13.57 10.36 7.65
C ASP A 52 13.32 9.03 6.90
N ASP A 53 13.80 8.94 5.64
CA ASP A 53 13.63 7.73 4.83
C ASP A 53 14.46 6.54 5.33
N GLU A 54 15.48 6.80 6.15
CA GLU A 54 16.36 5.82 6.79
C GLU A 54 15.90 5.43 8.20
N GLY A 55 14.80 6.01 8.69
CA GLY A 55 14.18 5.69 9.98
C GLY A 55 14.71 6.48 11.18
N ARG A 56 15.56 7.49 10.99
CA ARG A 56 15.99 8.38 12.09
C ARG A 56 14.86 9.31 12.49
N THR A 57 14.69 9.48 13.79
CA THR A 57 13.72 10.42 14.37
C THR A 57 14.32 11.83 14.45
N SER A 58 13.62 12.75 15.14
CA SER A 58 14.15 14.07 15.49
C SER A 58 15.39 14.02 16.40
N ASP A 59 15.63 12.90 17.10
CA ASP A 59 16.91 12.60 17.73
C ASP A 59 17.74 11.69 16.78
N PRO A 60 18.96 12.10 16.36
CA PRO A 60 19.76 11.35 15.39
C PRO A 60 20.26 10.00 15.90
N HIS A 61 20.15 9.72 17.20
CA HIS A 61 20.52 8.44 17.82
C HIS A 61 19.33 7.51 18.05
N VAL A 62 18.11 7.97 17.79
CA VAL A 62 16.88 7.19 17.96
C VAL A 62 16.25 6.92 16.60
N PHE A 63 15.85 5.66 16.40
CA PHE A 63 15.23 5.19 15.16
C PHE A 63 13.83 4.64 15.46
N ALA A 64 12.91 4.79 14.50
CA ALA A 64 11.60 4.14 14.50
C ALA A 64 11.34 3.47 13.15
N ILE A 65 10.81 2.24 13.17
CA ILE A 65 10.55 1.45 11.96
C ILE A 65 9.20 0.73 12.04
N GLY A 66 8.70 0.28 10.89
CA GLY A 66 7.41 -0.42 10.79
C GLY A 66 6.21 0.48 10.99
N ASP A 67 5.10 -0.12 11.48
CA ASP A 67 3.76 0.49 11.51
C ASP A 67 3.66 1.78 12.32
N VAL A 68 4.58 1.99 13.28
CA VAL A 68 4.61 3.19 14.12
C VAL A 68 5.28 4.37 13.40
N ALA A 69 6.08 4.12 12.37
CA ALA A 69 6.87 5.14 11.72
C ALA A 69 6.11 5.81 10.57
N ARG A 70 6.11 7.14 10.59
CA ARG A 70 5.54 7.98 9.55
C ARG A 70 6.68 8.70 8.82
N ARG A 71 6.93 8.29 7.59
CA ARG A 71 8.16 8.59 6.84
C ARG A 71 7.89 9.08 5.42
N PRO A 72 8.84 9.74 4.76
CA PRO A 72 8.76 9.94 3.32
C PRO A 72 8.82 8.59 2.59
N VAL A 73 7.97 8.43 1.57
CA VAL A 73 7.98 7.27 0.67
C VAL A 73 8.34 7.77 -0.73
N PRO A 74 9.47 7.33 -1.32
CA PRO A 74 9.91 7.81 -2.62
C PRO A 74 8.83 7.65 -3.70
N GLY A 75 8.58 8.74 -4.45
CA GLY A 75 7.54 8.79 -5.47
C GLY A 75 6.16 9.26 -4.97
N TYR A 76 5.99 9.47 -3.66
CA TYR A 76 4.73 9.92 -3.06
C TYR A 76 4.91 11.24 -2.31
N ALA A 77 3.91 12.11 -2.38
CA ALA A 77 3.96 13.43 -1.75
C ALA A 77 3.66 13.34 -0.24
N GLY A 78 4.50 13.96 0.59
CA GLY A 78 4.30 14.02 2.04
C GLY A 78 4.71 12.74 2.77
N LEU A 79 4.41 12.69 4.08
CA LEU A 79 4.75 11.55 4.93
C LEU A 79 3.64 10.48 4.88
N ARG A 80 4.01 9.22 5.06
CA ARG A 80 3.10 8.08 5.08
C ARG A 80 3.47 7.11 6.20
N ARG A 81 2.44 6.48 6.74
CA ARG A 81 2.54 5.34 7.64
C ARG A 81 2.06 4.11 6.88
N LEU A 82 2.89 3.07 6.82
CA LEU A 82 2.63 1.87 6.02
C LEU A 82 2.53 0.65 6.94
N GLU A 83 1.33 0.11 7.07
CA GLU A 83 1.01 -1.04 7.94
C GLU A 83 1.14 -2.35 7.15
N SER A 84 2.36 -2.70 6.73
CA SER A 84 2.59 -3.95 5.99
C SER A 84 3.93 -4.59 6.30
N ILE A 85 3.96 -5.93 6.24
CA ILE A 85 5.18 -6.72 6.42
C ILE A 85 6.29 -6.29 5.44
N PRO A 86 6.02 -6.08 4.12
CA PRO A 86 7.05 -5.62 3.20
C PRO A 86 7.56 -4.22 3.55
N ALA A 87 6.66 -3.28 3.92
CA ALA A 87 7.06 -1.93 4.28
C ALA A 87 7.93 -1.90 5.55
N ALA A 88 7.57 -2.68 6.58
CA ALA A 88 8.36 -2.82 7.79
C ALA A 88 9.74 -3.44 7.50
N THR A 89 9.78 -4.48 6.65
CA THR A 89 11.03 -5.15 6.26
C THR A 89 11.95 -4.24 5.46
N GLU A 90 11.41 -3.46 4.52
CA GLU A 90 12.16 -2.49 3.73
C GLU A 90 12.72 -1.37 4.62
N HIS A 91 11.89 -0.84 5.53
CA HIS A 91 12.29 0.21 6.46
C HIS A 91 13.38 -0.27 7.44
N ALA A 92 13.25 -1.49 7.96
CA ALA A 92 14.25 -2.10 8.83
C ALA A 92 15.62 -2.23 8.15
N LYS A 93 15.66 -2.61 6.87
CA LYS A 93 16.90 -2.70 6.08
C LYS A 93 17.58 -1.33 5.93
N ARG A 94 16.80 -0.26 5.75
CA ARG A 94 17.34 1.11 5.66
C ARG A 94 17.91 1.58 6.99
N ALA A 95 17.18 1.40 8.08
CA ALA A 95 17.66 1.74 9.42
C ALA A 95 18.93 0.97 9.76
N ALA A 96 19.00 -0.32 9.45
CA ALA A 96 20.22 -1.11 9.61
C ALA A 96 21.38 -0.57 8.77
N ALA A 97 21.14 -0.15 7.52
CA ALA A 97 22.16 0.44 6.66
C ALA A 97 22.70 1.76 7.25
N ALA A 98 21.80 2.63 7.71
CA ALA A 98 22.12 3.88 8.39
C ALA A 98 22.95 3.66 9.67
N ILE A 99 22.57 2.70 10.51
CA ILE A 99 23.28 2.37 11.76
C ILE A 99 24.67 1.81 11.46
N THR A 100 24.81 1.00 10.41
CA THR A 100 26.07 0.33 10.05
C THR A 100 26.97 1.14 9.13
N GLY A 101 26.54 2.31 8.66
CA GLY A 101 27.28 3.13 7.70
C GLY A 101 27.38 2.51 6.30
N THR A 102 26.43 1.64 5.93
CA THR A 102 26.34 1.03 4.59
C THR A 102 25.30 1.74 3.74
N ARG A 103 25.32 1.52 2.42
CA ARG A 103 24.34 2.14 1.52
C ARG A 103 23.00 1.38 1.61
N PRO A 104 21.86 2.09 1.76
CA PRO A 104 20.56 1.44 1.68
C PRO A 104 20.32 0.87 0.29
N GLY A 105 19.51 -0.19 0.22
CA GLY A 105 19.03 -0.76 -1.04
C GLY A 105 18.08 0.19 -1.77
N HIS A 106 17.65 -0.23 -2.97
CA HIS A 106 16.65 0.52 -3.71
C HIS A 106 15.30 0.54 -2.98
N SER A 107 14.61 1.67 -3.07
CA SER A 107 13.24 1.81 -2.57
C SER A 107 12.32 0.84 -3.30
N GLU A 108 11.49 0.14 -2.54
CA GLU A 108 10.47 -0.72 -3.10
C GLU A 108 9.15 0.03 -3.24
N VAL A 109 8.40 -0.22 -4.31
CA VAL A 109 7.01 0.23 -4.42
C VAL A 109 6.22 -0.36 -3.25
N PRO A 110 5.49 0.45 -2.43
CA PRO A 110 4.69 -0.04 -1.33
C PRO A 110 3.76 -1.15 -1.78
N TRP A 111 3.70 -2.25 -1.03
CA TRP A 111 2.83 -3.36 -1.37
C TRP A 111 2.46 -4.20 -0.14
N PHE A 112 1.38 -4.95 -0.28
CA PHE A 112 0.92 -5.93 0.69
C PHE A 112 0.09 -7.01 -0.02
N TRP A 113 -0.40 -7.99 0.75
CA TRP A 113 -1.26 -9.03 0.22
C TRP A 113 -2.37 -9.35 1.23
N SER A 114 -3.41 -10.01 0.73
CA SER A 114 -4.44 -10.64 1.53
C SER A 114 -4.71 -12.02 0.96
N ASP A 115 -4.96 -12.98 1.85
CA ASP A 115 -5.48 -14.29 1.51
C ASP A 115 -6.93 -14.36 1.99
N GLN A 116 -7.86 -14.58 1.07
CA GLN A 116 -9.29 -14.73 1.40
C GLN A 116 -9.81 -15.97 0.67
N PHE A 117 -10.05 -17.04 1.42
CA PHE A 117 -10.38 -18.35 0.85
C PHE A 117 -9.33 -18.78 -0.19
N ASP A 118 -9.77 -19.09 -1.41
CA ASP A 118 -8.94 -19.44 -2.57
C ASP A 118 -8.36 -18.21 -3.30
N LEU A 119 -8.77 -17.00 -2.95
CA LEU A 119 -8.32 -15.76 -3.57
C LEU A 119 -6.98 -15.31 -3.00
N LYS A 120 -6.02 -15.11 -3.91
CA LYS A 120 -4.70 -14.52 -3.64
C LYS A 120 -4.68 -13.08 -4.12
N LEU A 121 -4.89 -12.14 -3.19
CA LEU A 121 -4.90 -10.71 -3.48
C LEU A 121 -3.51 -10.14 -3.24
N LYS A 122 -2.98 -9.41 -4.22
CA LYS A 122 -1.74 -8.64 -4.07
C LYS A 122 -1.96 -7.22 -4.56
N ILE A 123 -1.54 -6.26 -3.75
CA ILE A 123 -1.76 -4.84 -3.99
C ILE A 123 -0.41 -4.15 -3.96
N ALA A 124 -0.11 -3.33 -4.95
CA ALA A 124 1.09 -2.51 -4.99
C ALA A 124 0.76 -1.08 -5.43
N GLY A 125 1.53 -0.12 -4.92
CA GLY A 125 1.33 1.30 -5.15
C GLY A 125 0.31 1.91 -4.19
N LEU A 126 0.13 3.22 -4.31
CA LEU A 126 -0.90 3.98 -3.60
C LEU A 126 -1.68 4.75 -4.66
N GLY A 127 -2.92 4.34 -4.89
CA GLY A 127 -3.85 5.04 -5.79
C GLY A 127 -4.55 6.19 -5.08
N GLU A 128 -5.05 7.14 -5.86
CA GLU A 128 -5.88 8.25 -5.39
C GLU A 128 -7.35 8.01 -5.78
N PRO A 129 -8.35 8.55 -5.04
CA PRO A 129 -9.77 8.31 -5.32
C PRO A 129 -10.24 8.71 -6.73
N ASP A 130 -9.53 9.64 -7.38
CA ASP A 130 -9.83 10.16 -8.71
C ASP A 130 -9.12 9.38 -9.84
N ASP A 131 -8.32 8.36 -9.52
CA ASP A 131 -7.61 7.57 -10.52
C ASP A 131 -8.59 6.79 -11.41
N LEU A 132 -8.26 6.69 -12.70
CA LEU A 132 -9.01 5.87 -13.64
C LEU A 132 -8.70 4.39 -13.37
N VAL A 133 -9.72 3.61 -13.03
CA VAL A 133 -9.58 2.17 -12.80
C VAL A 133 -9.76 1.40 -14.11
N ILE A 134 -8.71 0.71 -14.54
CA ILE A 134 -8.70 -0.17 -15.71
C ILE A 134 -8.75 -1.62 -15.25
N THR A 135 -9.82 -2.32 -15.64
CA THR A 135 -10.01 -3.74 -15.37
C THR A 135 -9.39 -4.58 -16.46
N ARG A 136 -8.51 -5.50 -16.08
CA ARG A 136 -7.89 -6.50 -16.96
C ARG A 136 -8.39 -7.89 -16.54
N GLN A 137 -9.35 -8.42 -17.29
CA GLN A 137 -9.96 -9.72 -17.05
C GLN A 137 -9.22 -10.82 -17.81
N HIS A 138 -8.80 -11.90 -17.13
CA HIS A 138 -8.16 -13.03 -17.80
C HIS A 138 -9.20 -14.01 -18.37
N PRO A 139 -8.92 -14.69 -19.51
CA PRO A 139 -9.90 -15.51 -20.22
C PRO A 139 -10.49 -16.69 -19.44
N ASN A 140 -9.76 -17.24 -18.47
CA ASN A 140 -10.24 -18.35 -17.65
C ASN A 140 -11.18 -17.92 -16.51
N GLY A 141 -11.36 -16.61 -16.28
CA GLY A 141 -12.23 -16.08 -15.23
C GLY A 141 -11.66 -16.14 -13.81
N ASP A 142 -10.64 -16.96 -13.56
CA ASP A 142 -10.06 -17.17 -12.22
C ASP A 142 -9.13 -16.03 -11.75
N ALA A 143 -8.76 -15.12 -12.65
CA ALA A 143 -7.82 -14.04 -12.41
C ALA A 143 -8.31 -12.71 -12.98
N VAL A 144 -8.12 -11.64 -12.21
CA VAL A 144 -8.47 -10.27 -12.60
C VAL A 144 -7.49 -9.30 -11.95
N SER A 145 -7.17 -8.24 -12.66
CA SER A 145 -6.36 -7.13 -12.14
C SER A 145 -7.07 -5.80 -12.37
N PHE A 146 -6.92 -4.89 -11.41
CA PHE A 146 -7.37 -3.51 -11.48
C PHE A 146 -6.15 -2.62 -11.43
N PHE A 147 -5.90 -1.87 -12.50
CA PHE A 147 -4.83 -0.88 -12.56
C PHE A 147 -5.42 0.51 -12.35
N HIS A 148 -4.84 1.26 -11.43
CA HIS A 148 -5.22 2.65 -11.17
C HIS A 148 -4.29 3.56 -11.97
N LEU A 149 -4.84 4.32 -12.91
CA LEU A 149 -4.12 5.27 -13.74
C LEU A 149 -4.37 6.69 -13.25
N GLY A 150 -3.29 7.41 -12.99
CA GLY A 150 -3.38 8.84 -12.74
C GLY A 150 -3.74 9.61 -14.00
N ARG A 151 -4.03 10.91 -13.84
CA ARG A 151 -4.36 11.82 -14.95
C ARG A 151 -3.26 11.97 -16.01
N ASP A 152 -2.04 11.57 -15.67
CA ASP A 152 -0.86 11.51 -16.55
C ASP A 152 -0.72 10.17 -17.30
N ASN A 153 -1.72 9.31 -17.21
CA ASN A 153 -1.75 7.93 -17.73
C ASN A 153 -0.65 7.03 -17.15
N THR A 154 0.00 7.40 -16.05
CA THR A 154 0.95 6.52 -15.36
C THR A 154 0.22 5.64 -14.35
N VAL A 155 0.68 4.39 -14.20
CA VAL A 155 0.10 3.45 -13.22
C VAL A 155 0.50 3.91 -11.81
N LYS A 156 -0.49 4.18 -10.96
CA LYS A 156 -0.31 4.58 -9.55
C LYS A 156 -0.42 3.40 -8.60
N ALA A 157 -1.31 2.45 -8.92
CA ALA A 157 -1.47 1.21 -8.18
C ALA A 157 -1.94 0.05 -9.06
N VAL A 158 -1.75 -1.17 -8.56
CA VAL A 158 -2.33 -2.39 -9.10
C VAL A 158 -2.90 -3.23 -7.96
N GLU A 159 -4.12 -3.72 -8.14
CA GLU A 159 -4.75 -4.74 -7.31
C GLU A 159 -4.94 -5.98 -8.18
N SER A 160 -4.28 -7.08 -7.84
CA SER A 160 -4.37 -8.33 -8.59
C SER A 160 -5.01 -9.42 -7.74
N VAL A 161 -5.90 -10.19 -8.34
CA VAL A 161 -6.50 -11.39 -7.76
C VAL A 161 -6.07 -12.58 -8.60
N ASN A 162 -5.34 -13.52 -7.99
CA ASN A 162 -4.80 -14.72 -8.66
C ASN A 162 -3.94 -14.44 -9.92
N ALA A 163 -3.46 -13.20 -10.09
CA ALA A 163 -2.65 -12.77 -11.23
C ALA A 163 -1.23 -12.32 -10.80
N PRO A 164 -0.35 -13.23 -10.36
CA PRO A 164 0.98 -12.86 -9.85
C PRO A 164 1.88 -12.22 -10.92
N ALA A 165 1.69 -12.55 -12.21
CA ALA A 165 2.43 -11.93 -13.30
C ALA A 165 2.06 -10.45 -13.47
N ASP A 166 0.76 -10.13 -13.44
CA ASP A 166 0.25 -8.76 -13.50
C ASP A 166 0.74 -7.94 -12.32
N PHE A 167 0.72 -8.49 -11.10
CA PHE A 167 1.29 -7.83 -9.92
C PHE A 167 2.75 -7.43 -10.12
N MET A 168 3.58 -8.37 -10.60
CA MET A 168 5.01 -8.11 -10.80
C MET A 168 5.26 -7.10 -11.93
N ALA A 169 4.45 -7.11 -12.99
CA ALA A 169 4.51 -6.12 -14.05
C ALA A 169 4.02 -4.74 -13.57
N GLY A 170 2.91 -4.69 -12.84
CA GLY A 170 2.35 -3.48 -12.26
C GLY A 170 3.32 -2.77 -11.32
N LYS A 171 4.04 -3.51 -10.46
CA LYS A 171 5.14 -2.92 -9.65
C LYS A 171 6.18 -2.21 -10.50
N LYS A 172 6.55 -2.78 -11.65
CA LYS A 172 7.52 -2.16 -12.57
C LYS A 172 6.93 -0.92 -13.24
N LEU A 173 5.67 -1.00 -13.69
CA LEU A 173 4.97 0.12 -14.33
C LEU A 173 4.84 1.30 -13.37
N ILE A 174 4.53 1.05 -12.10
CA ILE A 174 4.50 2.07 -11.05
C ILE A 174 5.89 2.70 -10.87
N SER A 175 6.94 1.88 -10.77
CA SER A 175 8.30 2.39 -10.56
C SER A 175 8.87 3.16 -11.76
N SER A 176 8.41 2.86 -12.98
CA SER A 176 8.93 3.50 -14.19
C SER A 176 8.26 4.84 -14.49
N CYS A 177 7.10 5.12 -13.89
CA CYS A 177 6.28 6.31 -14.17
C CYS A 177 6.05 6.52 -15.68
N THR A 178 5.92 5.42 -16.43
CA THR A 178 5.71 5.47 -17.89
C THR A 178 4.23 5.66 -18.16
N PRO A 179 3.82 6.64 -19.00
CA PRO A 179 2.44 6.74 -19.46
C PRO A 179 2.06 5.51 -20.29
N ILE A 180 0.92 4.89 -19.98
CA ILE A 180 0.41 3.67 -20.60
C ILE A 180 -0.91 3.95 -21.29
N ASP A 181 -1.10 3.36 -22.47
CA ASP A 181 -2.40 3.33 -23.15
C ASP A 181 -3.41 2.49 -22.34
N PRO A 182 -4.52 3.07 -21.86
CA PRO A 182 -5.53 2.35 -21.08
C PRO A 182 -6.09 1.12 -21.79
N ASP A 183 -6.27 1.18 -23.12
CA ASP A 183 -6.86 0.08 -23.89
C ASP A 183 -5.87 -1.10 -23.97
N ALA A 184 -4.60 -0.82 -24.18
CA ALA A 184 -3.54 -1.82 -24.17
C ALA A 184 -3.35 -2.45 -22.78
N LEU A 185 -3.55 -1.67 -21.71
CA LEU A 185 -3.48 -2.17 -20.34
C LEU A 185 -4.65 -3.10 -19.99
N ALA A 186 -5.84 -2.81 -20.51
CA ALA A 186 -7.05 -3.62 -20.32
C ALA A 186 -6.99 -4.96 -21.06
N ASP A 187 -6.32 -5.03 -22.21
CA ASP A 187 -6.31 -6.21 -23.08
C ASP A 187 -5.42 -7.35 -22.53
N PRO A 188 -5.99 -8.50 -22.09
CA PRO A 188 -5.22 -9.63 -21.57
C PRO A 188 -4.23 -10.24 -22.57
N SER A 189 -4.42 -10.00 -23.88
CA SER A 189 -3.51 -10.50 -24.92
C SER A 189 -2.24 -9.66 -25.06
N THR A 190 -2.27 -8.40 -24.58
CA THR A 190 -1.12 -7.50 -24.59
C THR A 190 -0.13 -7.87 -23.48
N SER A 191 1.15 -8.02 -23.83
CA SER A 191 2.23 -8.26 -22.86
C SER A 191 2.52 -7.00 -22.04
N LEU A 192 2.22 -7.03 -20.74
CA LEU A 192 2.56 -5.94 -19.82
C LEU A 192 4.07 -5.65 -19.76
N LYS A 193 4.92 -6.63 -20.10
CA LYS A 193 6.36 -6.44 -20.19
C LYS A 193 6.75 -5.57 -21.38
N ASP A 194 6.01 -5.66 -22.48
CA ASP A 194 6.29 -4.91 -23.70
C ASP A 194 5.86 -3.45 -23.52
N LEU A 195 4.80 -3.22 -22.74
CA LEU A 195 4.38 -1.86 -22.33
C LEU A 195 5.46 -1.11 -21.52
N LEU A 196 6.35 -1.81 -20.83
CA LEU A 196 7.51 -1.21 -20.15
C LEU A 196 8.62 -0.75 -21.11
N SER A 197 8.61 -1.25 -22.35
CA SER A 197 9.72 -1.11 -23.31
C SER A 197 9.46 -0.08 -24.40
N THR A 198 8.23 0.42 -24.53
CA THR A 198 7.85 1.42 -25.54
C THR A 198 8.13 2.83 -25.01
N PRO A 199 9.02 3.63 -25.62
CA PRO A 199 9.20 5.02 -25.25
C PRO A 199 7.90 5.79 -25.52
N ALA A 200 7.46 6.64 -24.59
CA ALA A 200 6.36 7.55 -24.85
C ALA A 200 6.67 8.41 -26.08
N THR A 201 5.87 8.26 -27.14
CA THR A 201 5.94 9.14 -28.31
C THR A 201 5.68 10.56 -27.82
N ARG A 202 6.72 11.41 -27.77
CA ARG A 202 6.56 12.83 -27.51
C ARG A 202 5.63 13.39 -28.60
N GLN A 203 4.40 13.74 -28.25
CA GLN A 203 3.62 14.63 -29.10
C GLN A 203 4.34 15.97 -29.11
N THR A 204 5.02 16.24 -30.22
CA THR A 204 5.56 17.54 -30.55
C THR A 204 4.37 18.51 -30.63
N LEU A 205 4.22 19.36 -29.62
CA LEU A 205 3.44 20.58 -29.75
C LEU A 205 4.09 21.41 -30.86
N VAL A 206 3.47 21.40 -32.03
CA VAL A 206 3.75 22.38 -33.07
C VAL A 206 3.24 23.71 -32.54
N THR A 207 4.17 24.67 -32.53
CA THR A 207 4.14 26.06 -32.06
C THR A 207 2.80 26.79 -32.09
#